data_AF-A0A9X3INY4-F1
#
_entry.id   AF-A0A9X3INY4-F1
#
_cell.length_a   1.000
_cell.length_b   1.000
_cell.length_c   1.000
_cell.angle_alpha   90.00
_cell.angle_beta   90.00
_cell.angle_gamma   90.00
#
_symmetry.space_group_name_H-M   'P 1'
#
loop_
_entity.id
_entity.type
_entity.pdbx_description
1 polymer ?
#
loop_
_entity_poly.entity_id
_entity_poly.type
_entity_poly.pdbx_seq_one_letter_code
_entity_poly.pdbx_strand_id
1 'polypeptide(L)'
;MDLKENTKRFLAKINDFWHNLSVKKKFLTIGIALFIIVIAIAGSIVKTNIDNSKLSPQMLEFKKNGTLFLELPEKVNENNNHIVHIKGQTAPQSRVQIGFGIFGDTTTADATGSFQLTYDDNIQQNTNIKITTKYNNKQMSKIVTVVPSPERLHTIEQKNKQTKQYKKEAVAVKKMSLKTKSFTEAKSSIQGVSSSIVVTSKSNDNEISEVSDTDIVTDVKVKQTNNGVSVELYLEPSDSAKKTLADKKASEQKSKDLEAAKNKYKENVKAYEVRFNDYAIEYLIDKNTSTIYETTTDDHSISQSKFTGSMDEKISFNLDGLEMTAFNHYVGNDSVAIFNDSSGNSNKASEMNPETTKSIYFKSLNLPF
;
A
#
# COMPACT_ATOMS: atom_id res chain seq x y z
N MET A 1 -20.07 44.35 35.34
CA MET A 1 -19.85 43.03 34.72
C MET A 1 -21.23 42.46 34.42
N ASP A 2 -21.62 42.46 33.14
CA ASP A 2 -23.02 42.23 32.74
C ASP A 2 -23.37 40.73 32.83
N LEU A 3 -24.23 40.40 33.80
CA LEU A 3 -24.64 39.04 34.12
C LEU A 3 -25.30 38.35 32.92
N LYS A 4 -25.93 39.12 32.01
CA LYS A 4 -26.60 38.61 30.81
C LYS A 4 -25.61 38.18 29.72
N GLU A 5 -24.44 38.80 29.67
CA GLU A 5 -23.43 38.49 28.66
C GLU A 5 -22.61 37.24 29.05
N ASN A 6 -22.32 37.09 30.34
CA ASN A 6 -21.67 35.89 30.88
C ASN A 6 -22.56 34.65 30.79
N THR A 7 -23.86 34.79 31.02
CA THR A 7 -24.81 33.67 30.89
C THR A 7 -24.97 33.22 29.45
N LYS A 8 -25.03 34.14 28.48
CA LYS A 8 -25.04 33.79 27.04
C LYS A 8 -23.76 33.08 26.61
N ARG A 9 -22.57 33.56 27.02
CA ARG A 9 -21.29 32.89 26.72
C ARG A 9 -21.17 31.51 27.35
N PHE A 10 -21.71 31.34 28.56
CA PHE A 10 -21.72 30.05 29.25
C PHE A 10 -22.64 29.04 28.55
N LEU A 11 -23.86 29.47 28.16
CA LEU A 11 -24.80 28.62 27.43
C LEU A 11 -24.28 28.22 26.05
N ALA A 12 -23.60 29.13 25.34
CA ALA A 12 -22.95 28.82 24.06
C ALA A 12 -21.86 27.74 24.19
N LYS A 13 -21.03 27.82 25.24
CA LYS A 13 -20.00 26.81 25.52
C LYS A 13 -20.59 25.44 25.88
N ILE A 14 -21.72 25.42 26.60
CA ILE A 14 -22.43 24.18 26.89
C ILE A 14 -22.96 23.55 25.61
N ASN A 15 -23.51 24.35 24.70
CA ASN A 15 -24.05 23.87 23.43
C ASN A 15 -22.98 23.24 22.53
N ASP A 16 -21.83 23.91 22.38
CA ASP A 16 -20.69 23.39 21.60
C ASP A 16 -20.11 22.10 22.20
N PHE A 17 -19.99 22.04 23.52
CA PHE A 17 -19.57 20.83 24.23
C PHE A 17 -20.55 19.68 24.01
N TRP A 18 -21.86 19.97 24.02
CA TRP A 18 -22.92 18.98 23.80
C TRP A 18 -22.85 18.40 22.38
N HIS A 19 -22.62 19.22 21.35
CA HIS A 19 -22.57 18.75 19.98
C HIS A 19 -21.35 17.85 19.69
N ASN A 20 -20.21 18.08 20.34
CA ASN A 20 -18.98 17.31 20.15
C ASN A 20 -18.90 15.96 20.91
N LEU A 21 -19.92 15.63 21.71
CA LEU A 21 -19.98 14.35 22.43
C LEU A 21 -20.57 13.23 21.56
N SER A 22 -19.95 12.05 21.60
CA SER A 22 -20.52 10.85 20.98
C SER A 22 -21.80 10.40 21.70
N VAL A 23 -22.68 9.69 21.00
CA VAL A 23 -24.02 9.31 21.50
C VAL A 23 -23.95 8.58 22.85
N LYS A 24 -22.97 7.68 23.06
CA LYS A 24 -22.76 6.98 24.35
C LYS A 24 -22.35 7.93 25.48
N LYS A 25 -21.55 8.97 25.19
CA LYS A 25 -21.14 9.96 26.19
C LYS A 25 -22.27 10.94 26.52
N LYS A 26 -23.17 11.25 25.58
CA LYS A 26 -24.37 12.08 25.81
C LYS A 26 -25.34 11.44 26.83
N PHE A 27 -25.57 10.13 26.74
CA PHE A 27 -26.41 9.41 27.71
C PHE A 27 -25.81 9.40 29.13
N LEU A 28 -24.49 9.28 29.26
CA LEU A 28 -23.79 9.37 30.55
C LEU A 28 -23.89 10.79 31.17
N THR A 29 -23.78 11.83 30.35
CA THR A 29 -23.88 13.24 30.80
C THR A 29 -25.28 13.61 31.29
N ILE A 30 -26.34 13.06 30.68
CA ILE A 30 -27.74 13.26 31.13
C ILE A 30 -27.98 12.59 32.50
N GLY A 31 -27.42 11.39 32.73
CA GLY A 31 -27.51 10.70 34.02
C GLY A 31 -26.81 11.45 35.18
N ILE A 32 -25.69 12.13 34.89
CA ILE A 32 -24.92 12.90 35.87
C ILE A 32 -25.59 14.25 36.20
N ALA A 33 -26.19 14.92 35.22
CA ALA A 33 -26.88 16.20 35.43
C ALA A 33 -28.15 16.05 36.30
N LEU A 34 -28.90 14.95 36.17
CA LEU A 34 -30.05 14.65 37.02
C LEU A 34 -29.65 14.35 38.47
N PHE A 35 -28.44 13.84 38.72
CA PHE A 35 -27.94 13.58 40.08
C PHE A 35 -27.53 14.86 40.83
N ILE A 36 -27.09 15.91 40.12
CA ILE A 36 -26.70 17.20 40.74
C ILE A 36 -27.92 18.02 41.18
N ILE A 37 -29.05 17.92 40.48
CA ILE A 37 -30.30 18.62 40.85
C ILE A 37 -30.89 18.08 42.16
N VAL A 38 -30.66 16.80 42.49
CA VAL A 38 -31.13 16.20 43.76
C VAL A 38 -30.32 16.70 44.98
N ILE A 39 -29.09 17.16 44.79
CA ILE A 39 -28.23 17.64 45.88
C ILE A 39 -28.55 19.10 46.28
N ALA A 40 -29.17 19.90 45.41
CA ALA A 40 -29.54 21.28 45.72
C ALA A 40 -30.75 21.41 46.69
N ILE A 41 -31.48 20.33 46.97
CA ILE A 41 -32.62 20.33 47.91
C ILE A 41 -32.26 19.75 49.29
N ALA A 42 -31.09 19.11 49.45
CA ALA A 42 -30.63 18.57 50.73
C ALA A 42 -29.77 19.57 51.55
N GLY A 43 -29.98 20.87 51.37
CA GLY A 43 -29.46 21.94 52.24
C GLY A 43 -30.18 22.03 53.60
N SER A 44 -30.62 20.89 54.15
CA SER A 44 -31.06 20.80 55.54
C SER A 44 -30.01 20.05 56.32
N ILE A 45 -29.42 20.74 57.30
CA ILE A 45 -28.50 20.18 58.28
C ILE A 45 -29.21 19.03 59.01
N VAL A 46 -29.02 17.80 58.57
CA VAL A 46 -29.31 16.62 59.39
C VAL A 46 -28.09 16.39 60.26
N LYS A 47 -28.20 16.78 61.53
CA LYS A 47 -27.25 16.40 62.57
C LYS A 47 -27.44 14.89 62.82
N THR A 48 -26.80 14.06 62.00
CA THR A 48 -26.82 12.61 62.18
C THR A 48 -25.97 12.26 63.39
N ASN A 49 -26.60 11.74 64.45
CA ASN A 49 -25.88 11.09 65.53
C ASN A 49 -25.30 9.78 64.98
N ILE A 50 -24.09 9.87 64.43
CA ILE A 50 -23.32 8.70 64.00
C ILE A 50 -22.85 7.98 65.26
N ASP A 51 -23.42 6.81 65.52
CA ASP A 51 -23.02 5.91 66.61
C ASP A 51 -21.51 5.60 66.52
N ASN A 52 -20.78 5.98 67.57
CA ASN A 52 -19.33 5.82 67.63
C ASN A 52 -18.90 4.34 67.68
N SER A 53 -19.80 3.40 68.01
CA SER A 53 -19.51 1.96 68.08
C SER A 53 -19.18 1.30 66.73
N LYS A 54 -19.49 1.98 65.61
CA LYS A 54 -19.29 1.46 64.24
C LYS A 54 -18.18 2.16 63.46
N LEU A 55 -17.39 3.02 64.11
CA LEU A 55 -16.35 3.81 63.47
C LEU A 55 -15.00 3.10 63.48
N SER A 56 -14.20 3.29 62.43
CA SER A 56 -12.82 2.79 62.41
C SER A 56 -11.99 3.48 63.50
N PRO A 57 -10.94 2.82 64.03
CA PRO A 57 -10.06 3.43 65.04
C PRO A 57 -9.48 4.79 64.63
N GLN A 58 -9.18 4.96 63.34
CA GLN A 58 -8.63 6.21 62.79
C GLN A 58 -9.69 7.32 62.68
N MET A 59 -10.96 6.96 62.44
CA MET A 59 -12.08 7.90 62.49
C MET A 59 -12.38 8.36 63.93
N LEU A 60 -12.22 7.48 64.92
CA LEU A 60 -12.31 7.86 66.34
C LEU A 60 -11.19 8.83 66.73
N GLU A 61 -9.98 8.59 66.23
CA GLU A 61 -8.85 9.50 66.43
C GLU A 61 -9.10 10.86 65.77
N PHE A 62 -9.57 10.88 64.52
CA PHE A 62 -9.97 12.12 63.84
C PHE A 62 -11.02 12.91 64.63
N LYS A 63 -12.06 12.26 65.19
CA LYS A 63 -13.05 12.92 66.03
C LYS A 63 -12.45 13.50 67.32
N LYS A 64 -11.40 12.88 67.86
CA LYS A 64 -10.75 13.30 69.11
C LYS A 64 -9.81 14.50 68.91
N ASN A 65 -9.01 14.50 67.85
CA ASN A 65 -7.91 15.47 67.68
C ASN A 65 -7.76 16.07 66.27
N GLY A 66 -8.65 15.72 65.32
CA GLY A 66 -8.63 16.25 63.96
C GLY A 66 -7.48 15.74 63.07
N THR A 67 -6.85 14.61 63.43
CA THR A 67 -5.75 14.03 62.65
C THR A 67 -6.24 13.45 61.33
N LEU A 68 -5.75 13.98 60.20
CA LEU A 68 -6.08 13.49 58.87
C LEU A 68 -5.55 12.08 58.67
N PHE A 69 -6.39 11.21 58.12
CA PHE A 69 -6.05 9.82 57.79
C PHE A 69 -6.58 9.46 56.41
N LEU A 70 -6.10 8.34 55.86
CA LEU A 70 -6.58 7.76 54.59
C LEU A 70 -6.45 6.24 54.67
N GLU A 71 -7.58 5.54 54.70
CA GLU A 71 -7.67 4.09 54.66
C GLU A 71 -8.08 3.63 53.27
N LEU A 72 -7.30 2.72 52.70
CA LEU A 72 -7.50 2.15 51.38
C LEU A 72 -7.12 0.68 51.41
N PRO A 73 -7.78 -0.16 50.59
CA PRO A 73 -7.29 -1.52 50.34
C PRO A 73 -5.94 -1.46 49.62
N GLU A 74 -5.07 -2.42 49.89
CA GLU A 74 -3.79 -2.54 49.18
C GLU A 74 -3.99 -2.87 47.69
N LYS A 75 -4.99 -3.69 47.39
CA LYS A 75 -5.32 -4.17 46.04
C LYS A 75 -6.81 -4.08 45.77
N VAL A 76 -7.15 -3.75 44.53
CA VAL A 76 -8.53 -3.79 44.01
C VAL A 76 -8.55 -4.46 42.65
N ASN A 77 -9.62 -5.19 42.36
CA ASN A 77 -9.81 -5.85 41.07
C ASN A 77 -10.73 -5.03 40.17
N GLU A 78 -10.41 -5.05 38.88
CA GLU A 78 -11.33 -4.64 37.82
C GLU A 78 -12.57 -5.56 37.80
N ASN A 79 -13.76 -4.99 37.66
CA ASN A 79 -15.01 -5.75 37.53
C ASN A 79 -15.26 -6.20 36.08
N ASN A 80 -16.35 -6.94 35.85
CA ASN A 80 -16.72 -7.45 34.52
C ASN A 80 -17.06 -6.35 33.49
N ASN A 81 -17.30 -5.12 33.95
CA ASN A 81 -17.56 -3.95 33.08
C ASN A 81 -16.28 -3.15 32.79
N HIS A 82 -15.11 -3.68 33.12
CA HIS A 82 -13.82 -3.00 33.01
C HIS A 82 -13.65 -1.76 33.88
N ILE A 83 -14.40 -1.71 34.99
CA ILE A 83 -14.39 -0.58 35.93
C ILE A 83 -13.83 -1.04 37.28
N VAL A 84 -13.02 -0.19 37.89
CA VAL A 84 -12.48 -0.40 39.24
C VAL A 84 -13.17 0.55 40.21
N HIS A 85 -13.68 -0.01 41.30
CA HIS A 85 -14.23 0.78 42.42
C HIS A 85 -13.27 0.76 43.60
N ILE A 86 -12.63 1.89 43.88
CA ILE A 86 -11.74 2.08 45.02
C ILE A 86 -12.56 2.65 46.16
N LYS A 87 -12.90 1.82 47.13
CA LYS A 87 -13.60 2.23 48.35
C LYS A 87 -12.58 2.52 49.45
N GLY A 88 -12.80 3.58 50.22
CA GLY A 88 -11.92 3.95 51.32
C GLY A 88 -12.61 4.82 52.36
N GLN A 89 -11.84 5.16 53.39
CA GLN A 89 -12.28 6.04 54.47
C GLN A 89 -11.22 7.13 54.75
N THR A 90 -11.67 8.34 55.05
CA THR A 90 -10.85 9.51 55.35
C THR A 90 -11.64 10.45 56.26
N ALA A 91 -11.11 11.63 56.60
CA ALA A 91 -11.86 12.64 57.34
C ALA A 91 -13.16 13.05 56.58
N PRO A 92 -14.32 13.21 57.26
CA PRO A 92 -15.57 13.65 56.63
C PRO A 92 -15.40 14.94 55.82
N GLN A 93 -16.11 15.04 54.70
CA GLN A 93 -16.04 16.19 53.77
C GLN A 93 -14.67 16.41 53.12
N SER A 94 -13.69 15.52 53.32
CA SER A 94 -12.40 15.61 52.61
C SER A 94 -12.58 15.41 51.11
N ARG A 95 -11.83 16.17 50.33
CA ARG A 95 -11.72 15.94 48.89
C ARG A 95 -10.72 14.82 48.64
N VAL A 96 -11.14 13.78 47.92
CA VAL A 96 -10.30 12.65 47.53
C VAL A 96 -10.15 12.63 46.02
N GLN A 97 -8.94 12.34 45.53
CA GLN A 97 -8.63 12.33 44.11
C GLN A 97 -7.67 11.22 43.70
N ILE A 98 -7.83 10.72 42.47
CA ILE A 98 -6.85 9.89 41.77
C ILE A 98 -5.79 10.80 41.13
N GLY A 99 -4.51 10.49 41.35
CA GLY A 99 -3.39 11.21 40.72
C GLY A 99 -3.46 12.73 40.92
N PHE A 100 -3.41 13.47 39.81
CA PHE A 100 -3.51 14.93 39.79
C PHE A 100 -4.96 15.47 39.82
N GLY A 101 -5.97 14.60 39.70
CA GLY A 101 -7.38 14.98 39.79
C GLY A 101 -7.91 15.74 38.57
N ILE A 102 -7.81 15.15 37.38
CA ILE A 102 -8.51 15.65 36.19
C ILE A 102 -10.04 15.44 36.35
N PHE A 103 -10.86 16.11 35.52
CA PHE A 103 -12.32 16.01 35.61
C PHE A 103 -12.80 14.54 35.58
N GLY A 104 -13.48 14.10 36.64
CA GLY A 104 -13.96 12.71 36.80
C GLY A 104 -13.21 11.89 37.85
N ASP A 105 -12.02 12.32 38.26
CA ASP A 105 -11.12 11.57 39.15
C ASP A 105 -11.24 11.97 40.64
N THR A 106 -12.23 12.80 40.99
CA THR A 106 -12.37 13.34 42.35
C THR A 106 -13.74 13.06 42.93
N THR A 107 -13.77 12.80 44.23
CA THR A 107 -14.98 12.65 45.03
C THR A 107 -14.82 13.37 46.36
N THR A 108 -15.91 13.51 47.11
CA THR A 108 -15.90 14.06 48.46
C THR A 108 -16.37 12.97 49.42
N ALA A 109 -15.63 12.78 50.51
CA ALA A 109 -16.03 11.84 51.55
C ALA A 109 -17.33 12.29 52.23
N ASP A 110 -18.22 11.34 52.51
CA ASP A 110 -19.49 11.62 53.15
C ASP A 110 -19.34 12.01 54.63
N ALA A 111 -20.46 12.18 55.34
CA ALA A 111 -20.48 12.53 56.76
C ALA A 111 -19.79 11.50 57.67
N THR A 112 -19.66 10.26 57.21
CA THR A 112 -18.97 9.17 57.90
C THR A 112 -17.52 9.00 57.45
N GLY A 113 -17.06 9.84 56.51
CA GLY A 113 -15.73 9.78 55.94
C GLY A 113 -15.56 8.74 54.84
N SER A 114 -16.63 8.06 54.44
CA SER A 114 -16.60 7.04 53.38
C SER A 114 -16.61 7.69 52.01
N PHE A 115 -15.86 7.08 51.07
CA PHE A 115 -15.84 7.51 49.68
C PHE A 115 -15.66 6.33 48.73
N GLN A 116 -16.05 6.54 47.48
CA GLN A 116 -15.77 5.63 46.37
C GLN A 116 -15.24 6.43 45.18
N LEU A 117 -14.10 6.00 44.65
CA LEU A 117 -13.56 6.46 43.39
C LEU A 117 -13.79 5.41 42.32
N THR A 118 -14.04 5.86 41.10
CA THR A 118 -14.19 5.02 39.91
C THR A 118 -12.98 5.24 39.02
N TYR A 119 -12.30 4.16 38.66
CA TYR A 119 -11.18 4.18 37.72
C TYR A 119 -11.52 3.27 36.54
N ASP A 120 -11.59 3.87 35.35
CA ASP A 120 -11.98 3.25 34.08
C ASP A 120 -10.91 3.59 33.04
N ASP A 121 -9.82 2.86 33.11
CA ASP A 121 -8.69 2.97 32.19
C ASP A 121 -8.37 1.58 31.63
N ASN A 122 -7.64 1.53 30.54
CA ASN A 122 -7.28 0.28 29.90
C ASN A 122 -6.19 -0.48 30.68
N ILE A 123 -6.59 -1.15 31.75
CA ILE A 123 -5.70 -1.89 32.67
C ILE A 123 -5.19 -3.17 31.99
N GLN A 124 -4.01 -3.11 31.38
CA GLN A 124 -3.40 -4.28 30.71
C GLN A 124 -2.51 -5.11 31.63
N GLN A 125 -2.13 -4.56 32.78
CA GLN A 125 -1.27 -5.17 33.78
C GLN A 125 -1.56 -4.55 35.15
N ASN A 126 -0.91 -5.06 36.20
CA ASN A 126 -1.01 -4.46 37.52
C ASN A 126 -0.54 -2.99 37.47
N THR A 127 -1.41 -2.08 37.89
CA THR A 127 -1.17 -0.64 37.83
C THR A 127 -1.23 -0.05 39.23
N ASN A 128 -0.20 0.70 39.62
CA ASN A 128 -0.18 1.40 40.90
C ASN A 128 -0.79 2.78 40.74
N ILE A 129 -1.83 3.07 41.51
CA ILE A 129 -2.57 4.32 41.48
C ILE A 129 -2.36 5.07 42.80
N LYS A 130 -1.94 6.33 42.70
CA LYS A 130 -1.83 7.21 43.86
C LYS A 130 -3.18 7.88 44.15
N ILE A 131 -3.69 7.68 45.35
CA ILE A 131 -4.91 8.33 45.86
C ILE A 131 -4.49 9.40 46.87
N THR A 132 -5.05 10.60 46.74
CA THR A 132 -4.74 11.74 47.61
C THR A 132 -6.00 12.27 48.27
N THR A 133 -5.97 12.49 49.58
CA THR A 133 -7.02 13.17 50.35
C THR A 133 -6.54 14.54 50.80
N LYS A 134 -7.44 15.53 50.81
CA LYS A 134 -7.19 16.90 51.27
C LYS A 134 -8.29 17.36 52.23
N TYR A 135 -7.88 17.90 53.38
CA TYR A 135 -8.75 18.44 54.42
C TYR A 135 -8.06 19.62 55.12
N ASN A 136 -8.71 20.78 55.20
CA ASN A 136 -8.18 21.98 55.89
C ASN A 136 -6.70 22.27 55.61
N ASN A 137 -6.34 22.38 54.32
CA ASN A 137 -4.98 22.61 53.81
C ASN A 137 -3.93 21.53 54.12
N LYS A 138 -4.29 20.44 54.82
CA LYS A 138 -3.47 19.25 54.98
C LYS A 138 -3.77 18.25 53.86
N GLN A 139 -2.77 17.49 53.45
CA GLN A 139 -2.90 16.44 52.43
C GLN A 139 -2.17 15.17 52.83
N MET A 140 -2.71 14.03 52.39
CA MET A 140 -2.10 12.70 52.55
C MET A 140 -2.33 11.89 51.28
N SER A 141 -1.37 11.03 50.93
CA SER A 141 -1.50 10.13 49.78
C SER A 141 -1.14 8.69 50.14
N LYS A 142 -1.80 7.73 49.49
CA LYS A 142 -1.48 6.30 49.53
C LYS A 142 -1.57 5.69 48.13
N ILE A 143 -0.93 4.55 47.93
CA ILE A 143 -0.94 3.80 46.67
C ILE A 143 -1.89 2.61 46.79
N VAL A 144 -2.68 2.38 45.76
CA VAL A 144 -3.52 1.18 45.57
C VAL A 144 -3.07 0.49 44.30
N THR A 145 -2.85 -0.82 44.35
CA THR A 145 -2.58 -1.61 43.14
C THR A 145 -3.89 -2.08 42.53
N VAL A 146 -4.15 -1.69 41.30
CA VAL A 146 -5.25 -2.19 40.48
C VAL A 146 -4.81 -3.43 39.74
N VAL A 147 -5.57 -4.51 39.90
CA VAL A 147 -5.34 -5.80 39.26
C VAL A 147 -6.35 -5.98 38.12
N PRO A 148 -5.92 -6.39 36.91
CA PRO A 148 -6.83 -6.69 35.82
C PRO A 148 -7.83 -7.79 36.19
N SER A 149 -8.99 -7.79 35.55
CA SER A 149 -10.02 -8.81 35.74
C SER A 149 -9.48 -10.22 35.40
N PRO A 150 -9.99 -11.29 36.04
CA PRO A 150 -9.58 -12.66 35.74
C PRO A 150 -9.71 -13.04 34.26
N GLU A 151 -10.75 -12.57 33.57
CA GLU A 151 -10.95 -12.79 32.13
C GLU A 151 -9.85 -12.15 31.28
N ARG A 152 -9.44 -10.92 31.63
CA ARG A 152 -8.36 -10.21 30.96
C ARG A 152 -7.01 -10.88 31.23
N LEU A 153 -6.75 -11.29 32.47
CA LEU A 153 -5.55 -12.05 32.81
C LEU A 153 -5.47 -13.36 32.02
N HIS A 154 -6.58 -14.09 31.92
CA HIS A 154 -6.66 -15.31 31.11
C HIS A 154 -6.39 -15.03 29.63
N THR A 155 -6.96 -13.96 29.07
CA THR A 155 -6.70 -13.56 27.67
C THR A 155 -5.23 -13.21 27.43
N ILE A 156 -4.60 -12.49 28.36
CA ILE A 156 -3.17 -12.15 28.29
C ILE A 156 -2.32 -13.41 28.38
N GLU A 157 -2.65 -14.32 29.29
CA GLU A 157 -1.93 -15.58 29.44
C GLU A 157 -2.02 -16.44 28.16
N GLN A 158 -3.21 -16.54 27.57
CA GLN A 158 -3.42 -17.24 26.30
C GLN A 158 -2.60 -16.61 25.17
N LYS A 159 -2.65 -15.28 24.99
CA LYS A 159 -1.84 -14.57 23.98
C LYS A 159 -0.34 -14.76 24.20
N ASN A 160 0.12 -14.78 25.44
CA ASN A 160 1.51 -15.02 25.78
C ASN A 160 1.93 -16.46 25.48
N LYS A 161 1.09 -17.45 25.79
CA LYS A 161 1.31 -18.86 25.43
C LYS A 161 1.39 -19.02 23.92
N GLN A 162 0.46 -18.42 23.18
CA GLN A 162 0.42 -18.46 21.72
C GLN A 162 1.64 -17.78 21.08
N THR A 163 2.04 -16.60 21.58
CA THR A 163 3.25 -15.91 21.09
C THR A 163 4.52 -16.72 21.34
N LYS A 164 4.62 -17.39 22.50
CA LYS A 164 5.72 -18.33 22.78
C LYS A 164 5.73 -19.51 21.82
N GLN A 165 4.55 -20.04 21.47
CA GLN A 165 4.42 -21.08 20.46
C GLN A 165 4.90 -20.59 19.09
N TYR A 166 4.44 -19.43 18.60
CA TYR A 166 4.90 -18.86 17.33
C TYR A 166 6.41 -18.63 17.27
N LYS A 167 7.03 -18.23 18.38
CA LYS A 167 8.50 -18.12 18.46
C LYS A 167 9.18 -19.49 18.28
N LYS A 168 8.65 -20.55 18.89
CA LYS A 168 9.17 -21.92 18.71
C LYS A 168 9.02 -22.40 17.27
N GLU A 169 7.84 -22.20 16.68
CA GLU A 169 7.55 -22.56 15.28
C GLU A 169 8.50 -21.85 14.30
N ALA A 170 8.69 -20.53 14.45
CA ALA A 170 9.60 -19.76 13.61
C ALA A 170 11.06 -20.24 13.72
N VAL A 171 11.52 -20.60 14.93
CA VAL A 171 12.85 -21.15 15.14
C VAL A 171 12.98 -22.55 14.53
N ALA A 172 11.94 -23.39 14.65
CA ALA A 172 11.91 -24.72 14.05
C ALA A 172 12.06 -24.62 12.52
N VAL A 173 11.27 -23.76 11.86
CA VAL A 173 11.36 -23.53 10.41
C VAL A 173 12.74 -22.98 10.02
N LYS A 174 13.30 -22.01 10.74
CA LYS A 174 14.64 -21.45 10.44
C LYS A 174 15.77 -22.48 10.49
N LYS A 175 15.61 -23.55 11.28
CA LYS A 175 16.58 -24.65 11.38
C LYS A 175 16.40 -25.71 10.31
N MET A 176 15.30 -25.68 9.54
CA MET A 176 15.05 -26.65 8.49
C MET A 176 15.95 -26.39 7.28
N SER A 177 16.50 -27.47 6.73
CA SER A 177 17.13 -27.46 5.41
C SER A 177 16.03 -27.53 4.34
N LEU A 178 15.55 -26.36 3.92
CA LEU A 178 14.49 -26.22 2.91
C LEU A 178 15.02 -25.85 1.53
N LYS A 179 16.24 -25.33 1.44
CA LYS A 179 16.89 -25.07 0.16
C LYS A 179 17.03 -26.38 -0.62
N THR A 180 17.01 -26.28 -1.95
CA THR A 180 17.07 -27.40 -2.90
C THR A 180 15.87 -28.36 -2.89
N LYS A 181 14.85 -28.12 -2.06
CA LYS A 181 13.59 -28.87 -2.13
C LYS A 181 12.63 -28.21 -3.11
N SER A 182 11.69 -28.97 -3.65
CA SER A 182 10.55 -28.40 -4.36
C SER A 182 9.67 -27.58 -3.42
N PHE A 183 8.89 -26.64 -3.97
CA PHE A 183 7.92 -25.87 -3.20
C PHE A 183 6.94 -26.77 -2.44
N THR A 184 6.39 -27.81 -3.08
CA THR A 184 5.46 -28.74 -2.43
C THR A 184 6.08 -29.45 -1.23
N GLU A 185 7.32 -29.95 -1.35
CA GLU A 185 8.02 -30.62 -0.26
C GLU A 185 8.37 -29.66 0.88
N ALA A 186 8.83 -28.45 0.55
CA ALA A 186 9.17 -27.43 1.52
C ALA A 186 7.91 -26.97 2.28
N LYS A 187 6.81 -26.72 1.57
CA LYS A 187 5.51 -26.35 2.14
C LYS A 187 4.99 -27.44 3.07
N SER A 188 5.02 -28.70 2.64
CA SER A 188 4.61 -29.84 3.46
C SER A 188 5.47 -29.96 4.73
N SER A 189 6.80 -29.80 4.61
CA SER A 189 7.71 -29.80 5.77
C SER A 189 7.39 -28.69 6.77
N ILE A 190 7.12 -27.47 6.29
CA ILE A 190 6.74 -26.33 7.14
C ILE A 190 5.39 -26.57 7.81
N GLN A 191 4.39 -27.07 7.07
CA GLN A 191 3.06 -27.35 7.61
C GLN A 191 3.07 -28.53 8.59
N GLY A 192 4.06 -29.42 8.51
CA GLY A 192 4.33 -30.44 9.53
C GLY A 192 4.79 -29.86 10.88
N VAL A 193 5.34 -28.64 10.91
CA VAL A 193 5.62 -27.93 12.17
C VAL A 193 4.32 -27.44 12.80
N SER A 194 3.49 -26.79 11.99
CA SER A 194 2.17 -26.30 12.40
C SER A 194 1.38 -25.91 11.15
N SER A 195 0.10 -26.31 11.11
CA SER A 195 -0.81 -25.99 10.00
C SER A 195 -1.19 -24.51 9.96
N SER A 196 -0.98 -23.75 11.04
CA SER A 196 -1.26 -22.31 11.09
C SER A 196 -0.18 -21.44 10.45
N ILE A 197 0.96 -22.01 10.03
CA ILE A 197 2.03 -21.26 9.37
C ILE A 197 1.60 -20.94 7.94
N VAL A 198 1.58 -19.65 7.61
CA VAL A 198 1.28 -19.19 6.26
C VAL A 198 2.52 -19.37 5.39
N VAL A 199 2.39 -20.09 4.27
CA VAL A 199 3.49 -20.32 3.32
C VAL A 199 3.14 -19.69 1.98
N THR A 200 3.98 -18.79 1.50
CA THR A 200 3.88 -18.18 0.17
C THR A 200 5.14 -18.45 -0.64
N SER A 201 5.02 -18.36 -1.96
CA SER A 201 6.15 -18.48 -2.89
C SER A 201 6.33 -17.20 -3.69
N LYS A 202 7.57 -16.97 -4.13
CA LYS A 202 7.93 -15.90 -5.06
C LYS A 202 9.11 -16.37 -5.92
N SER A 203 9.16 -15.95 -7.18
CA SER A 203 10.36 -16.13 -8.01
C SER A 203 11.56 -15.37 -7.44
N ASN A 204 12.75 -15.93 -7.59
CA ASN A 204 14.01 -15.23 -7.35
C ASN A 204 14.46 -14.38 -8.55
N ASP A 205 13.83 -14.56 -9.72
CA ASP A 205 13.99 -13.72 -10.91
C ASP A 205 12.84 -12.71 -10.97
N ASN A 206 13.17 -11.42 -10.98
CA ASN A 206 12.18 -10.35 -10.98
C ASN A 206 11.44 -10.19 -12.32
N GLU A 207 11.97 -10.76 -13.41
CA GLU A 207 11.33 -10.75 -14.73
C GLU A 207 10.36 -11.91 -14.93
N ILE A 208 10.40 -12.91 -14.04
CA ILE A 208 9.52 -14.09 -14.09
C ILE A 208 8.65 -14.10 -12.83
N SER A 209 7.35 -13.82 -12.95
CA SER A 209 6.43 -13.86 -11.81
C SER A 209 5.88 -15.25 -11.52
N GLU A 210 5.82 -16.10 -12.54
CA GLU A 210 5.24 -17.44 -12.45
C GLU A 210 6.23 -18.42 -11.84
N VAL A 211 5.78 -19.13 -10.82
CA VAL A 211 6.53 -20.21 -10.18
C VAL A 211 5.63 -21.42 -10.01
N SER A 212 6.22 -22.60 -10.11
CA SER A 212 5.53 -23.87 -10.04
C SER A 212 5.71 -24.56 -8.69
N ASP A 213 4.82 -25.50 -8.39
CA ASP A 213 4.91 -26.35 -7.21
C ASP A 213 6.16 -27.25 -7.20
N THR A 214 6.72 -27.51 -8.38
CA THR A 214 7.95 -28.28 -8.58
C THR A 214 9.23 -27.43 -8.56
N ASP A 215 9.11 -26.10 -8.56
CA ASP A 215 10.27 -25.22 -8.58
C ASP A 215 11.06 -25.30 -7.28
N ILE A 216 12.37 -25.11 -7.41
CA ILE A 216 13.32 -25.38 -6.33
C ILE A 216 13.47 -24.15 -5.44
N VAL A 217 13.38 -24.35 -4.13
CA VAL A 217 13.62 -23.30 -3.14
C VAL A 217 15.10 -22.91 -3.11
N THR A 218 15.39 -21.65 -3.37
CA THR A 218 16.75 -21.06 -3.28
C THR A 218 16.95 -20.26 -2.01
N ASP A 219 15.89 -19.65 -1.49
CA ASP A 219 15.94 -18.89 -0.23
C ASP A 219 14.65 -18.93 0.55
N VAL A 220 14.74 -18.65 1.85
CA VAL A 220 13.62 -18.75 2.79
C VAL A 220 13.63 -17.55 3.73
N LYS A 221 12.50 -16.84 3.77
CA LYS A 221 12.30 -15.72 4.67
C LYS A 221 11.20 -16.02 5.67
N VAL A 222 11.57 -16.12 6.94
CA VAL A 222 10.64 -16.39 8.05
C VAL A 222 10.34 -15.10 8.81
N LYS A 223 9.07 -14.72 8.89
CA LYS A 223 8.58 -13.57 9.66
C LYS A 223 7.70 -14.06 10.81
N GLN A 224 8.05 -13.65 12.02
CA GLN A 224 7.27 -13.92 13.23
C GLN A 224 6.61 -12.63 13.72
N THR A 225 5.33 -12.70 14.04
CA THR A 225 4.56 -11.60 14.63
C THR A 225 3.78 -12.10 15.85
N ASN A 226 3.08 -11.21 16.55
CA ASN A 226 2.18 -11.60 17.64
C ASN A 226 0.95 -12.37 17.14
N ASN A 227 0.68 -12.30 15.82
CA ASN A 227 -0.51 -12.90 15.20
C ASN A 227 -0.20 -14.23 14.49
N GLY A 228 1.08 -14.61 14.37
CA GLY A 228 1.47 -15.87 13.73
C GLY A 228 2.86 -15.83 13.09
N VAL A 229 3.15 -16.90 12.36
CA VAL A 229 4.38 -17.09 11.58
C VAL A 229 4.02 -17.16 10.10
N SER A 230 4.74 -16.42 9.28
CA SER A 230 4.66 -16.50 7.82
C SER A 230 6.02 -16.81 7.22
N VAL A 231 6.04 -17.64 6.18
CA VAL A 231 7.24 -18.07 5.47
C VAL A 231 7.07 -17.74 3.99
N GLU A 232 8.01 -17.00 3.44
CA GLU A 232 8.09 -16.71 2.01
C GLU A 232 9.27 -17.51 1.43
N LEU A 233 8.96 -18.38 0.47
CA LEU A 233 9.92 -19.22 -0.24
C LEU A 233 10.28 -18.58 -1.58
N TYR A 234 11.57 -18.35 -1.79
CA TYR A 234 12.09 -17.86 -3.07
C TYR A 234 12.45 -19.07 -3.93
N LEU A 235 11.84 -19.15 -5.10
CA LEU A 235 11.93 -20.30 -6.00
C LEU A 235 12.75 -19.93 -7.24
N GLU A 236 13.59 -20.86 -7.69
CA GLU A 236 14.24 -20.82 -8.99
C GLU A 236 13.22 -21.21 -10.06
N PRO A 237 12.90 -20.33 -11.02
CA PRO A 237 12.01 -20.68 -12.11
C PRO A 237 12.54 -21.85 -12.94
N SER A 238 11.62 -22.70 -13.42
CA SER A 238 11.96 -23.80 -14.32
C SER A 238 12.67 -23.34 -15.60
N ASP A 239 13.46 -24.24 -16.19
CA ASP A 239 14.12 -23.98 -17.48
C ASP A 239 13.10 -23.65 -18.59
N SER A 240 11.89 -24.20 -18.49
CA SER A 240 10.80 -23.85 -19.42
C SER A 240 10.40 -22.39 -19.29
N ALA A 241 10.20 -21.89 -18.06
CA ALA A 241 9.84 -20.49 -17.83
C ALA A 241 10.96 -19.54 -18.30
N LYS A 242 12.22 -19.89 -18.02
CA LYS A 242 13.40 -19.13 -18.51
C LYS A 242 13.47 -19.13 -20.03
N LYS A 243 13.22 -20.28 -20.67
CA LYS A 243 13.19 -20.40 -22.13
C LYS A 243 12.08 -19.54 -22.72
N THR A 244 10.87 -19.54 -22.15
CA THR A 244 9.77 -18.68 -22.60
C THR A 244 10.14 -17.20 -22.52
N LEU A 245 10.80 -16.75 -21.45
CA LEU A 245 11.29 -15.37 -21.34
C LEU A 245 12.35 -15.06 -22.40
N ALA A 246 13.30 -15.97 -22.63
CA ALA A 246 14.33 -15.82 -23.65
C ALA A 246 13.75 -15.75 -25.06
N ASP A 247 12.80 -16.64 -25.39
CA ASP A 247 12.11 -16.67 -26.69
C ASP A 247 11.31 -15.39 -26.92
N LYS A 248 10.63 -14.87 -25.87
CA LYS A 248 9.95 -13.58 -25.92
C LYS A 248 10.92 -12.44 -26.23
N LYS A 249 12.04 -12.35 -25.48
CA LYS A 249 13.07 -11.32 -25.72
C LYS A 249 13.68 -11.42 -27.12
N ALA A 250 13.93 -12.63 -27.61
CA ALA A 250 14.44 -12.86 -28.95
C ALA A 250 13.44 -12.45 -30.04
N SER A 251 12.14 -12.75 -29.85
CA SER A 251 11.09 -12.31 -30.77
C SER A 251 10.93 -10.79 -30.80
N GLU A 252 10.97 -10.14 -29.63
CA GLU A 252 10.93 -8.68 -29.53
C GLU A 252 12.13 -8.03 -30.23
N GLN A 253 13.33 -8.59 -30.03
CA GLN A 253 14.53 -8.10 -30.71
C GLN A 253 14.44 -8.30 -32.23
N LYS A 254 14.01 -9.48 -32.69
CA LYS A 254 13.80 -9.76 -34.12
C LYS A 254 12.80 -8.79 -34.75
N SER A 255 11.73 -8.43 -34.03
CA SER A 255 10.76 -7.42 -34.50
C SER A 255 11.39 -6.03 -34.61
N LYS A 256 12.21 -5.63 -33.63
CA LYS A 256 12.93 -4.34 -33.68
C LYS A 256 13.94 -4.30 -34.81
N ASP A 257 14.69 -5.37 -35.01
CA ASP A 257 15.69 -5.49 -36.08
C ASP A 257 15.01 -5.42 -37.46
N LEU A 258 13.86 -6.09 -37.63
CA LEU A 258 13.09 -6.04 -38.87
C LEU A 258 12.55 -4.63 -39.17
N GLU A 259 12.02 -3.93 -38.18
CA GLU A 259 11.54 -2.55 -38.37
C GLU A 259 12.70 -1.58 -38.64
N ALA A 260 13.86 -1.76 -38.00
CA ALA A 260 15.06 -0.98 -38.29
C ALA A 260 15.55 -1.22 -39.74
N ALA A 261 15.54 -2.47 -40.20
CA ALA A 261 15.86 -2.85 -41.56
C ALA A 261 14.91 -2.17 -42.56
N LYS A 262 13.60 -2.35 -42.40
CA LYS A 262 12.57 -1.68 -43.22
C LYS A 262 12.73 -0.16 -43.33
N ASN A 263 13.03 0.52 -42.22
CA ASN A 263 13.27 1.96 -42.24
C ASN A 263 14.52 2.30 -43.07
N LYS A 264 15.62 1.57 -42.88
CA LYS A 264 16.84 1.72 -43.70
C LYS A 264 16.58 1.42 -45.18
N TYR A 265 15.75 0.43 -45.49
CA TYR A 265 15.32 0.14 -46.85
C TYR A 265 14.58 1.33 -47.47
N LYS A 266 13.59 1.91 -46.77
CA LYS A 266 12.84 3.10 -47.23
C LYS A 266 13.69 4.36 -47.40
N GLU A 267 14.76 4.51 -46.63
CA GLU A 267 15.71 5.63 -46.78
C GLU A 267 16.52 5.54 -48.08
N ASN A 268 16.87 4.32 -48.49
CA ASN A 268 17.79 4.08 -49.60
C ASN A 268 17.11 3.66 -50.89
N VAL A 269 15.88 3.16 -50.82
CA VAL A 269 15.12 2.67 -51.96
C VAL A 269 13.90 3.53 -52.18
N LYS A 270 13.74 4.00 -53.41
CA LYS A 270 12.56 4.75 -53.87
C LYS A 270 11.82 3.94 -54.92
N ALA A 271 10.52 4.15 -55.01
CA ALA A 271 9.69 3.51 -56.01
C ALA A 271 8.83 4.54 -56.72
N TYR A 272 8.62 4.34 -58.02
CA TYR A 272 7.84 5.26 -58.86
C TYR A 272 6.99 4.48 -59.85
N GLU A 273 5.77 4.96 -60.10
CA GLU A 273 4.86 4.43 -61.13
C GLU A 273 4.71 5.44 -62.27
N VAL A 274 4.91 5.00 -63.51
CA VAL A 274 4.46 5.72 -64.71
C VAL A 274 3.23 4.99 -65.27
N ARG A 275 2.07 5.64 -65.26
CA ARG A 275 0.81 5.02 -65.68
C ARG A 275 0.44 5.37 -67.12
N PHE A 276 0.17 4.35 -67.92
CA PHE A 276 -0.44 4.44 -69.25
C PHE A 276 -1.90 3.96 -69.20
N ASN A 277 -2.60 3.99 -70.33
CA ASN A 277 -4.01 3.59 -70.39
C ASN A 277 -4.22 2.10 -70.04
N ASP A 278 -3.33 1.24 -70.54
CA ASP A 278 -3.53 -0.22 -70.49
C ASP A 278 -2.53 -0.94 -69.57
N TYR A 279 -1.48 -0.26 -69.13
CA TYR A 279 -0.45 -0.80 -68.24
C TYR A 279 0.26 0.33 -67.47
N ALA A 280 1.05 -0.02 -66.46
CA ALA A 280 1.97 0.89 -65.80
C ALA A 280 3.41 0.33 -65.85
N ILE A 281 4.38 1.23 -65.83
CA ILE A 281 5.80 0.91 -65.63
C ILE A 281 6.13 1.24 -64.18
N GLU A 282 6.67 0.26 -63.48
CA GLU A 282 7.07 0.36 -62.10
C GLU A 282 8.59 0.43 -62.03
N TYR A 283 9.11 1.44 -61.34
CA TYR A 283 10.53 1.62 -61.10
C TYR A 283 10.85 1.42 -59.63
N LEU A 284 11.97 0.74 -59.36
CA LEU A 284 12.56 0.62 -58.03
C LEU A 284 14.01 1.10 -58.10
N ILE A 285 14.35 2.16 -57.37
CA ILE A 285 15.66 2.82 -57.42
C ILE A 285 16.37 2.58 -56.09
N ASP A 286 17.45 1.79 -56.11
CA ASP A 286 18.31 1.54 -54.96
C ASP A 286 19.55 2.44 -55.01
N LYS A 287 19.58 3.45 -54.14
CA LYS A 287 20.68 4.42 -54.01
C LYS A 287 21.97 3.77 -53.49
N ASN A 288 21.88 2.71 -52.68
CA ASN A 288 23.07 2.06 -52.09
C ASN A 288 23.91 1.36 -53.15
N THR A 289 23.25 0.71 -54.10
CA THR A 289 23.93 -0.03 -55.16
C THR A 289 23.99 0.72 -56.49
N SER A 290 23.40 1.92 -56.53
CA SER A 290 23.19 2.71 -57.75
C SER A 290 22.54 1.89 -58.86
N THR A 291 21.49 1.14 -58.50
CA THR A 291 20.76 0.26 -59.42
C THR A 291 19.32 0.73 -59.54
N ILE A 292 18.82 0.79 -60.76
CA ILE A 292 17.40 0.97 -61.08
C ILE A 292 16.87 -0.34 -61.63
N TYR A 293 15.69 -0.74 -61.18
CA TYR A 293 14.94 -1.89 -61.66
C TYR A 293 13.64 -1.40 -62.29
N GLU A 294 13.23 -2.02 -63.38
CA GLU A 294 12.00 -1.73 -64.11
C GLU A 294 11.22 -3.03 -64.31
N THR A 295 9.90 -2.94 -64.22
CA THR A 295 8.98 -3.98 -64.68
C THR A 295 7.66 -3.33 -65.09
N THR A 296 6.81 -4.03 -65.82
CA THR A 296 5.48 -3.51 -66.18
C THR A 296 4.38 -4.34 -65.55
N THR A 297 3.18 -3.75 -65.44
CA THR A 297 2.04 -4.45 -64.83
C THR A 297 1.47 -5.58 -65.70
N ASP A 298 1.75 -5.53 -67.01
CA ASP A 298 1.32 -6.50 -68.01
C ASP A 298 2.40 -7.56 -68.33
N ASP A 299 3.69 -7.21 -68.19
CA ASP A 299 4.82 -8.14 -68.24
C ASP A 299 5.71 -7.98 -67.00
N HIS A 300 5.73 -9.01 -66.16
CA HIS A 300 6.47 -9.02 -64.91
C HIS A 300 7.96 -9.38 -65.09
N SER A 301 8.49 -9.30 -66.32
CA SER A 301 9.93 -9.36 -66.56
C SER A 301 10.60 -8.15 -65.90
N ILE A 302 11.78 -8.37 -65.31
CA ILE A 302 12.51 -7.33 -64.59
C ILE A 302 13.78 -6.99 -65.37
N SER A 303 13.84 -5.76 -65.85
CA SER A 303 15.06 -5.15 -66.38
C SER A 303 15.79 -4.39 -65.27
N GLN A 304 17.11 -4.30 -65.37
CA GLN A 304 17.93 -3.56 -64.40
C GLN A 304 19.08 -2.82 -65.09
N SER A 305 19.45 -1.68 -64.54
CA SER A 305 20.63 -0.91 -64.98
C SER A 305 21.34 -0.31 -63.78
N LYS A 306 22.65 -0.10 -63.93
CA LYS A 306 23.35 0.87 -63.09
C LYS A 306 22.99 2.29 -63.52
N PHE A 307 22.92 3.19 -62.56
CA PHE A 307 22.75 4.62 -62.82
C PHE A 307 23.91 5.42 -62.24
N THR A 308 24.13 6.61 -62.80
CA THR A 308 25.02 7.65 -62.23
C THR A 308 24.21 8.88 -61.88
N GLY A 309 24.71 9.72 -60.98
CA GLY A 309 24.03 10.95 -60.56
C GLY A 309 23.07 10.77 -59.37
N SER A 310 22.16 11.72 -59.18
CA SER A 310 21.20 11.76 -58.08
C SER A 310 19.80 12.14 -58.58
N MET A 311 18.74 11.70 -57.89
CA MET A 311 17.37 12.04 -58.29
C MET A 311 17.06 13.53 -58.20
N ASP A 312 17.73 14.29 -57.32
CA ASP A 312 17.50 15.73 -57.19
C ASP A 312 18.13 16.54 -58.33
N GLU A 313 19.14 15.99 -59.00
CA GLU A 313 19.77 16.63 -60.16
C GLU A 313 19.33 15.94 -61.45
N LYS A 314 19.80 14.71 -61.64
CA LYS A 314 19.51 13.79 -62.74
C LYS A 314 20.23 12.48 -62.48
N ILE A 315 19.52 11.36 -62.57
CA ILE A 315 20.14 10.06 -62.80
C ILE A 315 20.18 9.75 -64.30
N SER A 316 21.23 9.08 -64.74
CA SER A 316 21.40 8.57 -66.10
C SER A 316 21.60 7.06 -66.06
N PHE A 317 20.89 6.31 -66.91
CA PHE A 317 20.94 4.84 -66.94
C PHE A 317 20.62 4.31 -68.34
N ASN A 318 20.85 3.01 -68.57
CA ASN A 318 20.58 2.37 -69.85
C ASN A 318 19.82 1.06 -69.65
N LEU A 319 18.55 1.03 -70.06
CA LEU A 319 17.74 -0.19 -70.03
C LEU A 319 17.63 -0.74 -71.45
N ASP A 320 18.10 -1.97 -71.63
CA ASP A 320 18.02 -2.72 -72.89
C ASP A 320 18.57 -1.97 -74.12
N GLY A 321 19.63 -1.18 -73.92
CA GLY A 321 20.29 -0.39 -74.96
C GLY A 321 19.75 1.03 -75.11
N LEU A 322 18.64 1.37 -74.45
CA LEU A 322 18.04 2.70 -74.49
C LEU A 322 18.59 3.58 -73.37
N GLU A 323 19.26 4.68 -73.74
CA GLU A 323 19.69 5.69 -72.78
C GLU A 323 18.48 6.45 -72.22
N MET A 324 18.41 6.52 -70.89
CA MET A 324 17.33 7.15 -70.16
C MET A 324 17.87 8.06 -69.06
N THR A 325 17.05 9.03 -68.66
CA THR A 325 17.33 9.89 -67.52
C THR A 325 16.11 10.04 -66.64
N ALA A 326 16.31 10.22 -65.33
CA ALA A 326 15.21 10.52 -64.42
C ALA A 326 15.63 11.55 -63.36
N PHE A 327 14.67 12.35 -62.89
CA PHE A 327 14.89 13.32 -61.81
C PHE A 327 13.58 13.67 -61.11
N ASN A 328 13.66 14.08 -59.85
CA ASN A 328 12.56 14.65 -59.09
C ASN A 328 12.09 15.94 -59.78
N HIS A 329 10.77 16.11 -59.95
CA HIS A 329 10.21 17.30 -60.59
C HIS A 329 10.61 18.59 -59.83
N TYR A 330 10.68 18.51 -58.50
CA TYR A 330 11.18 19.57 -57.64
C TYR A 330 12.26 19.03 -56.72
N VAL A 331 13.36 19.77 -56.59
CA VAL A 331 14.49 19.43 -55.70
C VAL A 331 13.98 19.21 -54.28
N GLY A 332 14.32 18.06 -53.68
CA GLY A 332 13.89 17.70 -52.33
C GLY A 332 12.42 17.29 -52.19
N ASN A 333 11.70 17.11 -53.30
CA ASN A 333 10.34 16.56 -53.31
C ASN A 333 10.27 15.29 -54.15
N ASP A 334 10.19 14.17 -53.44
CA ASP A 334 10.19 12.84 -54.06
C ASP A 334 8.81 12.44 -54.62
N SER A 335 7.74 13.21 -54.39
CA SER A 335 6.36 12.80 -54.72
C SER A 335 6.13 12.60 -56.22
N VAL A 336 6.91 13.28 -57.06
CA VAL A 336 6.80 13.25 -58.52
C VAL A 336 8.20 13.24 -59.12
N ALA A 337 8.44 12.28 -60.01
CA ALA A 337 9.64 12.24 -60.84
C ALA A 337 9.27 12.38 -62.33
N ILE A 338 10.25 12.77 -63.14
CA ILE A 338 10.17 12.80 -64.59
C ILE A 338 11.16 11.77 -65.13
N PHE A 339 10.70 10.86 -65.98
CA PHE A 339 11.50 9.86 -66.67
C PHE A 339 11.53 10.20 -68.16
N ASN A 340 12.73 10.37 -68.72
CA ASN A 340 12.94 10.73 -70.11
C ASN A 340 13.68 9.61 -70.86
N ASP A 341 13.23 9.31 -72.07
CA ASP A 341 13.97 8.48 -73.02
C ASP A 341 14.85 9.33 -73.95
N SER A 342 15.77 8.68 -74.66
CA SER A 342 16.64 9.30 -75.66
C SER A 342 15.90 9.82 -76.89
N SER A 343 14.62 9.46 -77.08
CA SER A 343 13.76 9.98 -78.14
C SER A 343 13.09 11.31 -77.77
N GLY A 344 13.29 11.79 -76.54
CA GLY A 344 12.76 13.05 -76.05
C GLY A 344 11.36 12.96 -75.43
N ASN A 345 10.84 11.75 -75.19
CA ASN A 345 9.57 11.59 -74.47
C ASN A 345 9.80 11.78 -72.97
N SER A 346 8.92 12.54 -72.33
CA SER A 346 8.95 12.80 -70.89
C SER A 346 7.70 12.23 -70.22
N ASN A 347 7.89 11.29 -69.30
CA ASN A 347 6.82 10.65 -68.55
C ASN A 347 6.83 11.11 -67.09
N LYS A 348 5.67 11.49 -66.58
CA LYS A 348 5.49 11.82 -65.16
C LYS A 348 5.28 10.54 -64.36
N ALA A 349 6.10 10.34 -63.33
CA ALA A 349 5.99 9.23 -62.40
C ALA A 349 5.54 9.71 -61.01
N SER A 350 4.71 8.92 -60.34
CA SER A 350 4.26 9.19 -58.96
C SER A 350 5.00 8.31 -57.98
N GLU A 351 5.40 8.85 -56.83
CA GLU A 351 6.07 8.06 -55.78
C GLU A 351 5.15 6.95 -55.25
N MET A 352 5.75 5.80 -55.00
CA MET A 352 5.11 4.65 -54.38
C MET A 352 5.83 4.23 -53.10
N ASN A 353 5.13 3.44 -52.28
CA ASN A 353 5.77 2.79 -51.15
C ASN A 353 6.74 1.69 -51.65
N PRO A 354 8.05 1.79 -51.38
CA PRO A 354 9.03 0.88 -51.95
C PRO A 354 8.89 -0.56 -51.42
N GLU A 355 8.43 -0.75 -50.17
CA GLU A 355 8.19 -2.09 -49.62
C GLU A 355 7.03 -2.77 -50.34
N THR A 356 5.93 -2.05 -50.52
CA THR A 356 4.74 -2.55 -51.22
C THR A 356 5.08 -2.86 -52.67
N THR A 357 5.77 -1.94 -53.35
CA THR A 357 6.23 -2.11 -54.74
C THR A 357 7.11 -3.34 -54.90
N LYS A 358 8.14 -3.48 -54.06
CA LYS A 358 9.00 -4.66 -54.05
C LYS A 358 8.21 -5.94 -53.82
N SER A 359 7.29 -5.92 -52.85
CA SER A 359 6.48 -7.08 -52.50
C SER A 359 5.47 -7.48 -53.56
N ILE A 360 5.09 -6.60 -54.49
CA ILE A 360 4.09 -6.88 -55.53
C ILE A 360 4.80 -7.24 -56.83
N TYR A 361 5.66 -6.35 -57.31
CA TYR A 361 6.21 -6.39 -58.67
C TYR A 361 7.63 -6.93 -58.74
N PHE A 362 8.45 -6.70 -57.69
CA PHE A 362 9.86 -7.12 -57.67
C PHE A 362 10.15 -8.27 -56.70
N LYS A 363 9.20 -9.19 -56.53
CA LYS A 363 9.31 -10.32 -55.57
C LYS A 363 10.52 -11.22 -55.81
N SER A 364 10.96 -11.36 -57.06
CA SER A 364 12.10 -12.18 -57.44
C SER A 364 13.45 -11.53 -57.14
N LEU A 365 13.48 -10.22 -56.84
CA LEU A 365 14.71 -9.54 -56.46
C LEU A 365 15.09 -9.85 -55.02
N ASN A 366 16.31 -10.37 -54.84
CA ASN A 366 16.91 -10.53 -53.51
C ASN A 366 17.51 -9.22 -53.01
N LEU A 367 16.67 -8.19 -52.88
CA LEU A 367 17.04 -6.95 -52.20
C LEU A 367 16.85 -7.17 -50.69
N PRO A 368 17.87 -6.95 -49.83
CA PRO A 368 17.67 -7.01 -48.40
C PRO A 368 16.69 -5.92 -47.95
N PHE A 369 15.86 -6.22 -46.96
CA PHE A 369 15.25 -5.16 -46.14
C PHE A 369 16.32 -4.64 -45.19
#